data_AF-A0A3S1QBJ6-F1
#
_entry.id   AF-A0A3S1QBJ6-F1
#
_cell.length_a   1.000
_cell.length_b   1.000
_cell.length_c   1.000
_cell.angle_alpha   90.00
_cell.angle_beta   90.00
_cell.angle_gamma   90.00
#
_symmetry.space_group_name_H-M   'P 1'
#
loop_
_entity.id
_entity.type
_entity.pdbx_description
1 polymer ?
#
loop_
_entity_poly.entity_id
_entity_poly.type
_entity_poly.pdbx_seq_one_letter_code
_entity_poly.pdbx_strand_id
1 'polypeptide(L)'
;RIYDCMGIARDISKTSNGVVRSLVERGLARPDPLHLGLDVTANCELVAADGTVSSKILAIGPLTRGTFFEIDAIPDIRVQCAKLSKQLLGSD
;
A
#
# COMPACT_ATOMS: atom_id res chain seq x y z
N ARG A 1 -34.41 -9.51 3.11
CA ARG A 1 -33.43 -8.42 3.34
C ARG A 1 -32.12 -8.86 2.73
N ILE A 2 -31.39 -7.95 2.09
CA ILE A 2 -30.07 -8.20 1.52
C ILE A 2 -29.05 -7.49 2.42
N TYR A 3 -27.99 -8.20 2.80
CA TYR A 3 -26.90 -7.67 3.61
C TYR A 3 -25.61 -7.81 2.81
N ASP A 4 -24.91 -6.69 2.63
CA ASP A 4 -23.63 -6.67 1.95
C ASP A 4 -22.53 -7.20 2.88
N CYS A 5 -21.96 -8.34 2.50
CA CYS A 5 -20.88 -9.03 3.21
C CYS A 5 -19.56 -9.02 2.42
N MET A 6 -19.40 -8.14 1.41
CA MET A 6 -18.20 -8.11 0.56
C MET A 6 -16.93 -7.66 1.30
N GLY A 7 -17.04 -7.29 2.58
CA GLY A 7 -15.89 -6.95 3.41
C GLY A 7 -15.22 -5.65 2.96
N ILE A 8 -13.90 -5.63 2.91
CA ILE A 8 -13.12 -4.42 2.64
C ILE A 8 -12.68 -4.42 1.17
N ALA A 9 -13.51 -3.85 0.31
CA ALA A 9 -13.08 -3.24 -0.94
C ALA A 9 -13.59 -1.79 -0.97
N ARG A 10 -12.71 -0.86 -0.65
CA ARG A 10 -12.97 0.58 -0.73
C ARG A 10 -11.90 1.19 -1.59
N ASP A 11 -12.34 1.95 -2.59
CA ASP A 11 -11.50 2.82 -3.38
C ASP A 11 -10.61 3.66 -2.45
N ILE A 12 -9.30 3.41 -2.52
CA ILE A 12 -8.30 4.04 -1.65
C ILE A 12 -8.30 5.57 -1.79
N SER A 13 -8.73 6.11 -2.93
CA SER A 13 -8.86 7.55 -3.15
C SER A 13 -9.93 8.18 -2.26
N LYS A 14 -10.87 7.37 -1.74
CA LYS A 14 -11.98 7.76 -0.87
C LYS A 14 -11.72 7.43 0.60
N THR A 15 -10.47 7.10 0.96
CA THR A 15 -10.11 6.80 2.34
C THR A 15 -10.34 7.98 3.27
N SER A 16 -10.82 7.71 4.49
CA SER A 16 -10.90 8.70 5.57
C SER A 16 -9.58 8.86 6.33
N ASN A 17 -8.56 8.07 6.01
CA ASN A 17 -7.23 8.19 6.62
C ASN A 17 -6.52 9.46 6.12
N GLY A 18 -6.37 10.45 7.00
CA GLY A 18 -5.79 11.75 6.64
C GLY A 18 -4.33 11.69 6.16
N VAL A 19 -3.54 10.72 6.63
CA VAL A 19 -2.14 10.57 6.18
C VAL A 19 -2.10 10.10 4.73
N VAL A 20 -2.87 9.06 4.40
CA VAL A 20 -2.94 8.52 3.03
C VAL A 20 -3.47 9.60 2.08
N ARG A 21 -4.55 10.28 2.49
CA ARG A 21 -5.12 11.38 1.71
C ARG A 21 -4.10 12.49 1.45
N SER A 22 -3.37 12.93 2.47
CA SER A 22 -2.35 13.97 2.32
C SER A 22 -1.21 13.55 1.39
N LEU A 23 -0.77 12.28 1.44
CA LEU A 23 0.27 11.77 0.54
C LEU A 23 -0.19 11.83 -0.93
N VAL A 24 -1.42 11.42 -1.21
CA VAL A 24 -1.99 11.45 -2.56
C VAL A 24 -2.23 12.88 -3.03
N GLU A 25 -2.82 13.75 -2.20
CA GLU A 25 -3.06 15.16 -2.53
C GLU A 25 -1.76 15.93 -2.81
N ARG A 26 -0.65 15.54 -2.17
CA ARG A 26 0.68 16.13 -2.38
C ARG A 26 1.46 15.47 -3.52
N GLY A 27 0.88 14.47 -4.20
CA GLY A 27 1.53 13.72 -5.28
C GLY A 27 2.67 12.80 -4.83
N LEU A 28 2.84 12.58 -3.52
CA LEU A 28 3.87 11.71 -2.95
C LEU A 28 3.49 10.22 -3.00
N ALA A 29 2.24 9.93 -3.35
CA ALA A 29 1.71 8.60 -3.59
C ALA A 29 0.59 8.68 -4.64
N ARG A 30 0.24 7.56 -5.27
CA ARG A 30 -0.96 7.44 -6.10
C ARG A 30 -1.71 6.14 -5.80
N PRO A 31 -3.03 6.07 -6.07
CA PRO A 31 -3.74 4.79 -6.11
C PRO A 31 -3.11 3.83 -7.12
N ASP A 32 -3.14 2.53 -6.83
CA ASP A 32 -2.85 1.51 -7.86
C ASP A 32 -3.94 1.53 -8.96
N PRO A 33 -3.69 0.94 -10.15
CA PRO A 33 -4.64 0.98 -11.27
C PRO A 33 -6.06 0.47 -10.94
N LEU A 34 -6.17 -0.48 -10.01
CA LEU A 34 -7.45 -1.06 -9.58
C LEU A 34 -8.02 -0.38 -8.33
N HIS A 35 -7.36 0.64 -7.80
CA HIS A 35 -7.78 1.42 -6.63
C HIS A 35 -7.97 0.57 -5.36
N LEU A 36 -7.28 -0.56 -5.27
CA LEU A 36 -7.32 -1.49 -4.14
C LEU A 36 -6.39 -1.08 -2.99
N GLY A 37 -5.44 -0.17 -3.27
CA GLY A 37 -4.41 0.34 -2.37
C GLY A 37 -3.55 1.43 -3.04
N LEU A 38 -2.42 1.75 -2.44
CA LEU A 38 -1.42 2.63 -3.05
C LEU A 38 -0.56 1.84 -4.05
N ASP A 39 -0.12 2.52 -5.09
CA ASP A 39 0.85 1.98 -6.03
C ASP A 39 2.23 1.89 -5.35
N VAL A 40 2.78 0.68 -5.32
CA VAL A 40 4.06 0.38 -4.69
C VAL A 40 4.91 -0.56 -5.52
N THR A 41 6.22 -0.42 -5.42
CA THR A 41 7.17 -1.38 -5.98
C THR A 41 7.08 -2.73 -5.24
N ALA A 42 7.70 -3.76 -5.81
CA ALA A 42 7.86 -5.05 -5.13
C ALA A 42 8.68 -4.96 -3.82
N ASN A 43 9.41 -3.87 -3.61
CA ASN A 43 10.18 -3.58 -2.41
C ASN A 43 9.41 -2.67 -1.43
N CYS A 44 8.09 -2.55 -1.59
CA CYS A 44 7.19 -1.78 -0.74
C CYS A 44 7.37 -0.25 -0.81
N GLU A 45 8.14 0.27 -1.78
CA GLU A 45 8.37 1.71 -1.94
C GLU A 45 7.17 2.36 -2.62
N LEU A 46 6.71 3.50 -2.13
CA LEU A 46 5.60 4.22 -2.77
C LEU A 46 6.00 4.75 -4.16
N VAL A 47 5.06 4.68 -5.10
CA VAL A 47 5.16 5.36 -6.39
C VAL A 47 4.39 6.68 -6.33
N ALA A 48 5.09 7.78 -6.60
CA ALA A 48 4.52 9.12 -6.66
C ALA A 48 3.63 9.31 -7.90
N ALA A 49 2.86 10.41 -7.92
CA ALA A 49 1.94 10.71 -9.03
C ALA A 49 2.67 10.86 -10.38
N ASP A 50 3.92 11.35 -10.36
CA ASP A 50 4.78 11.50 -11.53
C ASP A 50 5.49 10.19 -11.94
N GLY A 51 5.28 9.10 -11.21
CA GLY A 51 5.95 7.81 -11.41
C GLY A 51 7.28 7.65 -10.67
N THR A 52 7.74 8.65 -9.93
CA THR A 52 8.98 8.56 -9.15
C THR A 52 8.83 7.58 -7.98
N VAL A 53 9.79 6.67 -7.80
CA VAL A 53 9.83 5.76 -6.66
C VAL A 53 10.40 6.48 -5.44
N SER A 54 9.71 6.38 -4.31
CA SER A 54 10.12 7.01 -3.05
C SER A 54 11.30 6.27 -2.41
N SER A 55 12.36 7.00 -2.08
CA SER A 55 13.51 6.49 -1.32
C SER A 55 13.31 6.51 0.20
N LYS A 56 12.19 7.06 0.68
CA LYS A 56 11.96 7.33 2.12
C LYS A 56 10.63 6.82 2.65
N ILE A 57 9.64 6.64 1.78
CA ILE A 57 8.29 6.28 2.20
C ILE A 57 7.95 4.92 1.62
N LEU A 58 7.72 3.97 2.53
CA LEU A 58 7.32 2.62 2.21
C LEU A 58 5.92 2.35 2.80
N ALA A 59 5.16 1.48 2.17
CA ALA A 59 3.87 1.02 2.67
C ALA A 59 3.86 -0.49 2.86
N ILE A 60 3.08 -0.95 3.84
CA ILE A 60 2.95 -2.37 4.18
C ILE A 60 1.47 -2.72 4.38
N GLY A 61 1.18 -4.01 4.32
CA GLY A 61 -0.14 -4.59 4.55
C GLY A 61 -1.16 -4.18 3.50
N PRO A 62 -2.44 -4.01 3.89
CA PRO A 62 -3.55 -3.80 2.95
C PRO A 62 -3.40 -2.60 2.00
N LEU A 63 -2.56 -1.62 2.34
CA LEU A 63 -2.23 -0.50 1.45
C LEU A 63 -1.49 -0.95 0.19
N THR A 64 -0.92 -2.15 0.16
CA THR A 64 -0.10 -2.67 -0.94
C THR A 64 -0.83 -3.70 -1.80
N ARG A 65 -2.16 -3.80 -1.65
CA ARG A 65 -2.97 -4.86 -2.27
C ARG A 65 -2.88 -4.91 -3.80
N GLY A 66 -2.71 -3.75 -4.45
CA GLY A 66 -2.50 -3.69 -5.90
C GLY A 66 -1.26 -4.45 -6.38
N THR A 67 -0.21 -4.54 -5.55
CA THR A 67 1.05 -5.20 -5.89
C THR A 67 1.13 -6.64 -5.40
N PHE A 68 0.69 -6.92 -4.17
CA PHE A 68 0.92 -8.23 -3.55
C PHE A 68 -0.27 -9.18 -3.57
N PHE A 69 -1.50 -8.69 -3.82
CA PHE A 69 -2.76 -9.43 -3.74
C PHE A 69 -2.97 -10.17 -2.39
N GLU A 70 -4.22 -10.29 -1.91
CA GLU A 70 -4.55 -10.98 -0.63
C GLU A 70 -3.68 -10.62 0.61
N ILE A 71 -3.09 -9.42 0.65
CA ILE A 71 -2.20 -8.94 1.72
C ILE A 71 -2.98 -8.36 2.93
N ASP A 72 -3.95 -9.13 3.39
CA ASP A 72 -4.87 -8.75 4.48
C ASP A 72 -4.65 -9.57 5.75
N ALA A 73 -4.10 -10.78 5.62
CA ALA A 73 -3.90 -11.67 6.75
C ALA A 73 -2.59 -11.36 7.48
N ILE A 74 -2.64 -11.46 8.82
CA ILE A 74 -1.50 -11.21 9.71
C ILE A 74 -0.24 -12.01 9.31
N PRO A 75 -0.31 -13.30 8.92
CA PRO A 75 0.87 -14.05 8.50
C PRO A 75 1.59 -13.41 7.31
N ASP A 76 0.87 -12.99 6.28
CA ASP A 76 1.43 -12.39 5.07
C ASP A 76 2.07 -11.03 5.37
N ILE A 77 1.39 -10.22 6.18
CA ILE A 77 1.92 -8.93 6.65
C ILE A 77 3.22 -9.13 7.43
N ARG A 78 3.31 -10.16 8.29
CA ARG A 78 4.54 -10.46 9.04
C ARG A 78 5.69 -10.84 8.12
N VAL A 79 5.43 -11.63 7.06
CA VAL A 79 6.44 -11.98 6.07
C VAL A 79 6.92 -10.75 5.30
N GLN A 80 6.00 -9.86 4.90
CA GLN A 80 6.33 -8.60 4.24
C GLN A 80 7.22 -7.71 5.13
N CYS A 81 6.85 -7.55 6.41
CA CYS A 81 7.65 -6.81 7.39
C CYS A 81 9.06 -7.41 7.56
N ALA A 82 9.19 -8.74 7.60
CA ALA A 82 10.47 -9.41 7.76
C ALA A 82 11.39 -9.25 6.53
N LYS A 83 10.82 -9.16 5.32
CA LYS A 83 11.59 -8.84 4.11
C LYS A 83 12.04 -7.38 4.12
N LEU A 84 11.11 -6.47 4.44
CA LEU A 84 11.40 -5.04 4.50
C LEU A 84 12.45 -4.70 5.56
N SER A 85 12.43 -5.35 6.72
CA SER A 85 13.42 -5.09 7.77
C SER A 85 14.85 -5.42 7.32
N LYS A 86 15.05 -6.50 6.57
CA LYS A 86 16.35 -6.85 5.98
C LYS A 86 16.83 -5.81 4.98
N GLN A 87 15.93 -5.31 4.14
CA GLN A 87 16.25 -4.22 3.21
C GLN A 87 16.69 -2.95 3.95
N LEU A 88 15.98 -2.58 5.02
CA LEU A 88 16.28 -1.36 5.78
C LEU A 88 17.61 -1.40 6.54
N LEU A 89 18.03 -2.59 6.98
CA LEU A 89 19.32 -2.76 7.67
C LEU A 89 20.52 -2.74 6.72
N GLY A 90 20.28 -2.68 5.41
CA GLY A 90 21.29 -2.93 4.39
C GLY A 90 21.47 -4.44 4.24
N SER A 91 21.25 -4.93 3.02
CA SER A 91 21.55 -6.33 2.68
C SER A 91 23.03 -6.60 2.99
N ASP A 92 23.32 -7.56 3.86
CA ASP A 92 24.66 -8.17 3.96
C ASP A 92 25.12 -8.71 2.60
#